data_AF-A0A229TML1-F1
#
_entry.id   AF-A0A229TML1-F1
#
_cell.length_a   1.000
_cell.length_b   1.000
_cell.length_c   1.000
_cell.angle_alpha   90.00
_cell.angle_beta   90.00
_cell.angle_gamma   90.00
#
_symmetry.space_group_name_H-M   'P 1'
#
loop_
_entity.id
_entity.type
_entity.pdbx_description
1 polymer ?
#
loop_
_entity_poly.entity_id
_entity_poly.type
_entity_poly.pdbx_seq_one_letter_code
_entity_poly.pdbx_strand_id
1 'polypeptide(L)'
;MFGALDGLSSSMNGCVQGVQQSIDSWRQASGMGESDWLDAAGGQFAEISRACQQVMAAGQELLQAMNQGVQTCNQENMGAVQRSCARLGA
;
A
#
# COMPACT_ATOMS: atom_id res chain seq x y z
N MET A 1 -16.86 -7.78 6.75
CA MET A 1 -15.69 -8.10 5.89
C MET A 1 -15.03 -6.82 5.38
N PHE A 2 -15.77 -5.87 4.81
CA PHE A 2 -15.26 -4.55 4.38
C PHE A 2 -14.53 -3.75 5.46
N GLY A 3 -15.06 -3.64 6.68
CA GLY A 3 -14.42 -2.83 7.73
C GLY A 3 -13.02 -3.32 8.15
N ALA A 4 -12.72 -4.62 7.99
CA ALA A 4 -11.38 -5.15 8.23
C ALA A 4 -10.40 -4.79 7.10
N LEU A 5 -10.90 -4.68 5.86
CA LEU A 5 -10.14 -4.26 4.70
C LEU A 5 -9.88 -2.75 4.73
N ASP A 6 -10.84 -1.95 5.19
CA ASP A 6 -10.64 -0.51 5.47
C ASP A 6 -9.62 -0.30 6.59
N GLY A 7 -9.68 -1.10 7.67
CA GLY A 7 -8.70 -1.05 8.76
C GLY A 7 -7.29 -1.44 8.33
N LEU A 8 -7.16 -2.47 7.48
CA LEU A 8 -5.88 -2.88 6.91
C LEU A 8 -5.33 -1.83 5.92
N SER A 9 -6.19 -1.25 5.08
CA SER A 9 -5.83 -0.16 4.16
C SER A 9 -5.35 1.08 4.92
N SER A 10 -6.05 1.45 5.99
CA SER A 10 -5.64 2.56 6.88
C SER A 10 -4.29 2.28 7.54
N SER A 11 -4.09 1.06 8.04
CA SER A 11 -2.83 0.64 8.68
C SER A 11 -1.66 0.66 7.69
N MET A 12 -1.86 0.18 6.46
CA MET A 12 -0.82 0.19 5.43
C MET A 12 -0.51 1.60 4.92
N ASN A 13 -1.52 2.45 4.73
CA ASN A 13 -1.29 3.86 4.41
C ASN A 13 -0.49 4.55 5.51
N GLY A 14 -0.79 4.28 6.78
CA GLY A 14 -0.01 4.79 7.91
C GLY A 14 1.44 4.28 7.90
N CYS A 15 1.66 3.01 7.57
CA CYS A 15 3.00 2.44 7.45
C CYS A 15 3.81 3.10 6.32
N VAL A 16 3.23 3.23 5.12
CA VAL A 16 3.87 3.88 3.96
C VAL A 16 4.20 5.34 4.28
N GLN A 17 3.27 6.09 4.89
CA GLN A 17 3.52 7.46 5.31
C GLN A 17 4.61 7.57 6.38
N GLY A 18 4.64 6.66 7.34
CA GLY A 18 5.67 6.63 8.38
C GLY A 18 7.06 6.36 7.81
N VAL A 19 7.18 5.47 6.83
CA VAL A 19 8.44 5.24 6.10
C VAL A 19 8.86 6.50 5.34
N GLN A 20 7.95 7.15 4.63
CA GLN A 20 8.25 8.39 3.90
C GLN A 20 8.74 9.50 4.85
N GLN A 21 8.04 9.72 5.97
CA GLN A 21 8.44 10.71 6.98
C GLN A 21 9.80 10.40 7.61
N SER A 22 10.12 9.10 7.78
CA SER A 22 11.42 8.68 8.32
C SER A 22 12.55 9.02 7.34
N ILE A 23 12.36 8.78 6.04
CA ILE A 23 13.33 9.17 5.00
C ILE A 23 13.52 10.68 4.99
N ASP A 24 12.42 11.44 4.99
CA ASP A 24 12.48 12.90 4.94
C ASP A 24 13.23 13.46 6.16
N SER A 25 12.99 12.88 7.34
CA SER A 25 13.70 13.22 8.58
C SER A 25 15.19 12.90 8.50
N TRP A 26 15.57 11.73 7.96
CA TRP A 26 16.98 11.37 7.79
C TRP A 26 17.68 12.24 6.76
N ARG A 27 17.00 12.55 5.65
CA ARG A 27 17.50 13.50 4.64
C ARG A 27 17.76 14.86 5.29
N GLN A 28 16.81 15.39 6.06
CA GLN A 28 16.98 16.67 6.75
C GLN A 28 18.11 16.62 7.79
N ALA A 29 18.19 15.56 8.61
CA ALA A 29 19.21 15.40 9.64
C ALA A 29 20.62 15.20 9.08
N SER A 30 20.74 14.56 7.91
CA SER A 30 22.03 14.33 7.25
C SER A 30 22.65 15.61 6.67
N GLY A 31 21.85 16.67 6.46
CA GLY A 31 22.29 17.90 5.82
C GLY A 31 22.67 17.75 4.34
N MET A 32 22.41 16.57 3.74
CA MET A 32 22.74 16.27 2.35
C MET A 32 21.70 16.85 1.39
N GLY A 33 22.17 17.34 0.24
CA GLY A 33 21.29 17.74 -0.86
C GLY A 33 20.60 16.52 -1.49
N GLU A 34 19.54 16.76 -2.27
CA GLU A 34 18.82 15.69 -2.98
C GLU A 34 19.74 14.88 -3.91
N SER A 35 20.69 15.58 -4.55
CA SER A 35 21.69 14.99 -5.42
C SER A 35 22.61 14.01 -4.68
N ASP A 36 22.99 14.34 -3.45
CA ASP A 36 23.94 13.55 -2.66
C ASP A 36 23.26 12.37 -1.96
N TRP A 37 21.97 12.54 -1.64
CA TRP A 37 21.12 11.50 -1.07
C TRP A 37 20.77 10.41 -2.09
N LEU A 38 20.55 10.81 -3.35
CA LEU A 38 20.22 9.93 -4.47
C LEU A 38 21.44 9.51 -5.29
N ASP A 39 22.64 9.97 -4.93
CA ASP A 39 23.85 9.65 -5.68
C ASP A 39 24.08 8.13 -5.69
N ALA A 40 24.00 7.56 -6.89
CA ALA A 40 24.23 6.16 -7.18
C ALA A 40 25.72 5.76 -7.07
N ALA A 41 26.64 6.71 -6.86
CA ALA A 41 28.07 6.46 -6.68
C ALA A 41 28.44 5.77 -5.34
N GLY A 42 27.46 5.39 -4.52
CA GLY A 42 27.66 4.59 -3.31
C GLY A 42 27.63 5.40 -2.02
N GLY A 43 26.84 6.47 -1.96
CA GLY A 43 26.52 7.11 -0.70
C GLY A 43 25.85 6.12 0.26
N GLN A 44 26.15 6.21 1.57
CA GLN A 44 25.66 5.30 2.61
C GLN A 44 24.12 5.14 2.65
N PHE A 45 23.38 6.04 1.99
CA PHE A 45 21.92 6.11 2.01
C PHE A 45 21.25 5.64 0.72
N ALA A 46 22.00 5.29 -0.33
CA ALA A 46 21.43 4.82 -1.60
C ALA A 46 20.66 3.50 -1.42
N GLU A 47 21.24 2.53 -0.69
CA GLU A 47 20.59 1.24 -0.39
C GLU A 47 19.35 1.42 0.49
N ILE A 48 19.43 2.30 1.49
CA ILE A 48 18.32 2.63 2.40
C ILE A 48 17.17 3.25 1.60
N SER A 49 17.47 4.25 0.76
CA SER A 49 16.49 4.89 -0.10
C SER A 49 15.83 3.90 -1.06
N ARG A 50 16.61 2.96 -1.61
CA ARG A 50 16.11 1.91 -2.49
C ARG A 50 15.20 0.94 -1.75
N ALA A 51 15.57 0.50 -0.56
CA ALA A 51 14.76 -0.38 0.28
C ALA A 51 13.44 0.30 0.67
N CYS A 52 13.48 1.58 1.03
CA CYS A 52 12.28 2.34 1.32
C CYS A 52 11.36 2.49 0.08
N GLN A 53 11.92 2.79 -1.09
CA GLN A 53 11.16 2.82 -2.34
C GLN A 53 10.48 1.48 -2.65
N GLN A 54 11.18 0.37 -2.41
CA GLN A 54 10.60 -0.97 -2.58
C GLN A 54 9.44 -1.23 -1.61
N VAL A 55 9.56 -0.84 -0.35
CA VAL A 55 8.47 -0.96 0.64
C VAL A 55 7.26 -0.12 0.23
N MET A 56 7.48 1.10 -0.25
CA MET A 56 6.39 1.95 -0.73
C MET A 56 5.68 1.35 -1.96
N ALA A 57 6.45 0.83 -2.92
CA ALA A 57 5.90 0.18 -4.11
C ALA A 57 5.07 -1.07 -3.72
N ALA A 58 5.63 -1.94 -2.88
CA ALA A 58 4.93 -3.13 -2.39
C ALA A 58 3.65 -2.76 -1.59
N GLY A 59 3.69 -1.67 -0.82
CA GLY A 59 2.52 -1.14 -0.12
C GLY A 59 1.40 -0.69 -1.08
N GLN A 60 1.75 -0.02 -2.17
CA GLN A 60 0.79 0.39 -3.20
C GLN A 60 0.20 -0.81 -3.94
N GLU A 61 1.03 -1.80 -4.31
CA GLU A 61 0.58 -3.04 -4.95
C GLU A 61 -0.41 -3.80 -4.05
N LEU A 62 -0.11 -3.91 -2.75
CA LEU A 62 -0.99 -4.54 -1.79
C LEU A 62 -2.35 -3.84 -1.70
N LEU A 63 -2.37 -2.50 -1.63
CA LEU A 63 -3.61 -1.71 -1.61
C LEU A 63 -4.44 -1.94 -2.89
N GLN A 64 -3.78 -2.02 -4.04
CA GLN A 64 -4.45 -2.28 -5.31
C GLN A 64 -5.06 -3.69 -5.34
N ALA A 65 -4.30 -4.71 -4.92
CA ALA A 65 -4.77 -6.09 -4.83
C ALA A 65 -5.95 -6.23 -3.86
N MET A 66 -5.89 -5.54 -2.71
CA MET A 66 -7.00 -5.52 -1.75
C MET A 66 -8.27 -4.92 -2.35
N ASN A 67 -8.16 -3.76 -3.02
CA ASN A 67 -9.31 -3.13 -3.68
C ASN A 67 -9.94 -4.02 -4.74
N GLN A 68 -9.11 -4.71 -5.53
CA GLN A 68 -9.59 -5.65 -6.54
C GLN A 68 -10.26 -6.89 -5.92
N GLY A 69 -9.70 -7.42 -4.84
CA GLY A 69 -10.29 -8.54 -4.08
C GLY A 69 -11.65 -8.18 -3.49
N VAL A 70 -11.80 -6.97 -2.94
CA VAL A 70 -13.10 -6.46 -2.45
C VAL A 70 -14.14 -6.43 -3.56
N GLN A 71 -13.79 -5.85 -4.72
CA GLN A 71 -14.71 -5.74 -5.86
C GLN A 71 -15.15 -7.13 -6.35
N THR A 72 -14.21 -8.06 -6.46
CA THR A 72 -14.49 -9.44 -6.87
C THR A 72 -15.42 -10.14 -5.88
N CYS A 73 -15.12 -10.05 -4.58
CA CYS A 73 -15.94 -10.64 -3.53
C CYS A 73 -17.38 -10.07 -3.54
N ASN A 74 -17.53 -8.78 -3.84
CA ASN A 74 -18.86 -8.15 -3.94
C ASN A 74 -19.66 -8.65 -5.14
N GLN A 75 -19.01 -8.79 -6.30
CA GLN A 75 -19.65 -9.34 -7.49
C GLN A 75 -20.10 -10.79 -7.24
N GLU A 76 -19.25 -11.60 -6.63
CA GLU A 76 -19.59 -12.99 -6.28
C GLU A 76 -20.75 -13.05 -5.27
N ASN A 77 -20.75 -12.21 -4.25
CA ASN A 77 -21.83 -12.12 -3.27
C ASN A 77 -23.15 -11.65 -3.91
N MET A 78 -23.12 -10.62 -4.75
CA MET A 78 -24.31 -10.19 -5.49
C MET A 78 -24.85 -11.30 -6.38
N GLY A 79 -23.99 -12.03 -7.08
CA GLY A 79 -24.37 -13.19 -7.88
C GLY A 79 -24.97 -14.31 -7.02
N ALA A 80 -24.42 -14.57 -5.84
CA ALA A 80 -24.95 -15.55 -4.90
C ALA A 80 -26.35 -15.15 -4.38
N VAL A 81 -26.54 -13.88 -4.03
CA VAL A 81 -27.84 -13.34 -3.63
C VAL A 81 -28.86 -13.45 -4.76
N GLN A 82 -28.52 -13.05 -5.98
CA GLN A 82 -29.40 -13.19 -7.15
C GLN A 82 -29.82 -14.65 -7.38
N ARG A 83 -28.87 -15.59 -7.32
CA ARG A 83 -29.18 -17.03 -7.42
C ARG A 83 -30.08 -17.51 -6.29
N SER A 84 -29.90 -16.99 -5.08
CA SER A 84 -30.75 -17.32 -3.91
C SER A 84 -32.16 -16.76 -4.07
N CYS A 85 -32.32 -15.48 -4.46
CA CYS A 85 -33.60 -14.87 -4.74
C CYS A 85 -34.34 -15.59 -5.87
N ALA A 86 -33.64 -15.98 -6.94
CA ALA A 86 -34.23 -16.75 -8.04
C ALA A 86 -34.74 -18.14 -7.60
N ARG A 87 -34.15 -18.75 -6.56
CA ARG A 87 -34.61 -20.02 -5.99
C ARG A 87 -35.79 -19.87 -5.02
N LEU A 88 -35.93 -18.71 -4.38
CA LEU A 88 -37.01 -18.43 -3.42
C LEU A 88 -38.27 -17.84 -4.08
N GLY A 89 -38.15 -17.31 -5.30
CA GLY A 89 -39.27 -16.76 -6.09
C GLY A 89 -39.85 -17.72 -7.15
N ALA A 90 -39.40 -18.98 -7.19
CA ALA A 90 -39.92 -20.06 -8.02
C ALA A 90 -40.64 -21.10 -7.15
#